data_AF-A0A9W9YZ05-F1
#
_entry.id   AF-A0A9W9YZ05-F1
#
_cell.length_a   1.000
_cell.length_b   1.000
_cell.length_c   1.000
_cell.angle_alpha   90.00
_cell.angle_beta   90.00
_cell.angle_gamma   90.00
#
_symmetry.space_group_name_H-M   'P 1'
#
loop_
_entity.id
_entity.type
_entity.pdbx_description
1 polymer ?
#
loop_
_entity_poly.entity_id
_entity_poly.type
_entity_poly.pdbx_seq_one_letter_code
_entity_poly.pdbx_strand_id
1 'polypeptide(L)'
;MAIRLGEHDQITVADKNVSLPHIINNVVIEKVSNYVITYGYNGITVLWDGIDAVYVHVSANHRNRTCGLCGNYNGLPDDDVMTYGGQRVSSIAKFGNSWRMTDINDLCPNVREKETKSPCGLVTQGNMTQVTVTKR
;
A
#
# COMPACT_ATOMS: atom_id res chain seq x y z
N MET A 1 6.25 9.16 17.05
CA MET A 1 5.65 10.29 16.29
C MET A 1 5.14 9.74 14.98
N ALA A 2 3.93 10.10 14.56
CA ALA A 2 3.31 9.62 13.33
C ALA A 2 2.91 10.80 12.43
N ILE A 3 3.04 10.60 11.11
CA ILE A 3 2.47 11.47 10.07
C ILE A 3 1.27 10.72 9.52
N ARG A 4 0.08 11.34 9.53
CA ARG A 4 -1.13 10.76 8.96
C ARG A 4 -1.54 11.59 7.75
N LEU A 5 -1.69 10.92 6.61
CA LEU A 5 -2.19 11.50 5.36
C LEU A 5 -3.66 11.06 5.24
N GLY A 6 -4.59 11.98 5.47
CA GLY A 6 -6.02 11.73 5.38
C GLY A 6 -6.60 12.11 4.02
N GLU A 7 -7.87 11.76 3.81
CA GLU A 7 -8.64 12.22 2.66
C GLU A 7 -8.73 13.76 2.63
N HIS A 8 -8.95 14.33 1.45
CA HIS A 8 -9.12 15.78 1.28
C HIS A 8 -7.96 16.61 1.87
N ASP A 9 -6.73 16.11 1.75
CA ASP A 9 -5.50 16.72 2.27
C ASP A 9 -5.51 17.01 3.79
N GLN A 10 -6.27 16.24 4.58
CA GLN A 10 -6.23 16.36 6.04
C GLN A 10 -4.94 15.73 6.59
N ILE A 11 -3.92 16.56 6.83
CA ILE A 11 -2.61 16.10 7.28
C ILE A 11 -2.43 16.35 8.77
N THR A 12 -2.05 15.30 9.52
CA THR A 12 -1.68 15.44 10.93
C THR A 12 -0.27 14.96 11.24
N VAL A 13 0.42 15.69 12.12
CA VAL A 13 1.72 15.33 12.67
C VAL A 13 1.61 15.31 14.18
N ALA A 14 1.86 14.15 14.79
CA ALA A 14 1.60 13.93 16.23
C ALA A 14 0.16 14.36 16.63
N ASP A 15 -0.81 13.94 15.81
CA ASP A 15 -2.25 14.17 15.98
C ASP A 15 -2.68 15.66 15.96
N LYS A 16 -1.83 16.54 15.43
CA LYS A 16 -2.15 17.95 15.18
C LYS A 16 -2.22 18.25 13.69
N ASN A 17 -3.24 18.98 13.27
CA ASN A 17 -3.36 19.45 11.90
C ASN A 17 -2.19 20.37 11.54
N VAL A 18 -1.63 20.20 10.35
CA VAL A 18 -0.55 21.03 9.82
C VAL A 18 -0.91 21.59 8.45
N SER A 19 -0.41 22.77 8.12
CA SER A 19 -0.49 23.33 6.76
C SER A 19 0.69 22.85 5.92
N LEU A 20 0.46 22.66 4.62
CA LEU A 20 1.50 22.31 3.65
C LEU A 20 2.10 23.59 3.01
N PRO A 21 3.41 23.61 2.68
CA PRO A 21 4.39 22.57 2.99
C PRO A 21 4.74 22.54 4.49
N HIS A 22 5.11 21.36 4.98
CA HIS A 22 5.54 21.13 6.37
C HIS A 22 6.83 20.32 6.41
N ILE A 23 7.73 20.64 7.32
CA ILE A 23 8.99 19.90 7.51
C ILE A 23 9.07 19.42 8.95
N ILE A 24 9.28 18.12 9.13
CA ILE A 24 9.43 17.48 10.45
C ILE A 24 10.50 16.39 10.39
N ASN A 25 11.52 16.46 11.25
CA ASN A 25 12.59 15.45 11.34
C ASN A 25 13.18 15.01 9.99
N ASN A 26 13.56 15.99 9.15
CA ASN A 26 14.07 15.78 7.78
C ASN A 26 13.07 15.13 6.79
N VAL A 27 11.80 15.01 7.17
CA VAL A 27 10.71 14.67 6.25
C VAL A 27 10.07 15.96 5.76
N VAL A 28 10.03 16.14 4.45
CA VAL A 28 9.24 17.17 3.77
C VAL A 28 7.88 16.58 3.45
N ILE A 29 6.83 17.34 3.72
CA ILE A 29 5.45 17.04 3.37
C ILE A 29 4.95 18.21 2.53
N GLU A 30 4.62 17.98 1.27
CA GLU A 30 4.16 19.05 0.37
C GLU A 30 3.08 18.55 -0.58
N LYS A 31 2.30 19.49 -1.11
CA LYS A 31 1.31 19.20 -2.14
C LYS A 31 1.88 19.57 -3.51
N VAL A 32 1.94 18.59 -4.40
CA VAL A 32 2.34 18.77 -5.80
C VAL A 32 1.21 18.27 -6.68
N SER A 33 0.57 19.21 -7.41
CA SER A 33 -0.67 18.93 -8.14
C SER A 33 -1.72 18.32 -7.20
N ASN A 34 -2.21 17.11 -7.47
CA ASN A 34 -3.21 16.41 -6.67
C ASN A 34 -2.61 15.45 -5.63
N TYR A 35 -1.29 15.38 -5.50
CA TYR A 35 -0.64 14.45 -4.58
C TYR A 35 -0.04 15.19 -3.38
N VAL A 36 -0.27 14.64 -2.19
CA VAL A 36 0.56 14.92 -1.02
C VAL A 36 1.75 13.97 -1.06
N ILE A 37 2.95 14.54 -1.09
CA ILE A 37 4.21 13.80 -1.20
C ILE A 37 4.97 13.94 0.12
N THR A 38 5.46 12.80 0.64
CA THR A 38 6.39 12.76 1.77
C THR A 38 7.72 12.18 1.33
N TYR A 39 8.83 12.84 1.66
CA TYR A 39 10.18 12.37 1.32
C TYR A 39 11.24 12.97 2.26
N GLY A 40 12.47 12.45 2.18
CA GLY A 40 13.65 13.01 2.87
C GLY A 40 14.22 12.09 3.97
N TYR A 41 13.42 11.19 4.53
CA TYR A 41 13.88 10.24 5.54
C TYR A 41 14.01 8.81 4.98
N ASN A 42 15.17 8.18 5.20
CA ASN A 42 15.47 6.79 4.86
C ASN A 42 15.15 6.38 3.40
N GLY A 43 15.16 7.30 2.44
CA GLY A 43 14.92 6.97 1.03
C GLY A 43 13.59 6.26 0.79
N ILE A 44 12.57 6.58 1.58
CA ILE A 44 11.18 6.18 1.37
C ILE A 44 10.42 7.43 0.94
N THR A 45 9.60 7.29 -0.09
CA THR A 45 8.73 8.36 -0.59
C THR A 45 7.32 7.83 -0.73
N VAL A 46 6.35 8.55 -0.18
CA VAL A 46 4.92 8.21 -0.27
C VAL A 46 4.20 9.33 -1.01
N LEU A 47 3.40 8.97 -2.01
CA LEU A 47 2.48 9.87 -2.69
C LEU A 47 1.06 9.39 -2.38
N TRP A 48 0.23 10.30 -1.90
CA TRP A 48 -1.16 10.07 -1.59
C TRP A 48 -2.02 11.03 -2.41
N ASP A 49 -3.00 10.51 -3.14
CA ASP A 49 -3.86 11.30 -4.02
C ASP A 49 -5.04 11.98 -3.29
N GLY A 50 -5.22 11.68 -2.00
CA GLY A 50 -6.33 12.22 -1.21
C GLY A 50 -7.61 11.38 -1.26
N ILE A 51 -7.63 10.25 -1.98
CA ILE A 51 -8.84 9.47 -2.28
C ILE A 51 -8.62 7.97 -2.04
N ASP A 52 -7.90 7.29 -2.93
CA ASP A 52 -7.76 5.82 -2.90
C ASP A 52 -6.42 5.29 -3.42
N ALA A 53 -5.57 6.15 -4.01
CA ALA A 53 -4.31 5.74 -4.59
C ALA A 53 -3.12 6.15 -3.70
N VAL A 54 -2.37 5.13 -3.28
CA VAL A 54 -1.07 5.29 -2.63
C VAL A 54 0.04 4.76 -3.52
N TYR A 55 1.07 5.58 -3.72
CA TYR A 55 2.30 5.15 -4.38
C TYR A 55 3.45 5.21 -3.38
N VAL A 56 4.19 4.10 -3.28
CA VAL A 56 5.34 4.01 -2.39
C VAL A 56 6.58 3.74 -3.24
N HIS A 57 7.54 4.65 -3.16
CA HIS A 57 8.88 4.44 -3.69
C HIS A 57 9.83 4.13 -2.53
N VAL A 58 10.62 3.07 -2.70
CA VAL A 58 11.60 2.64 -1.71
C VAL A 58 12.96 2.51 -2.39
N SER A 59 13.96 3.17 -1.82
CA SER A 59 15.34 3.12 -2.30
C SER A 59 15.93 1.71 -2.22
N ALA A 60 16.88 1.42 -3.12
CA ALA A 60 17.56 0.12 -3.21
C ALA A 60 18.28 -0.32 -1.92
N ASN A 61 18.55 0.61 -0.99
CA ASN A 61 19.11 0.31 0.33
C ASN A 61 18.19 -0.58 1.20
N HIS A 62 16.93 -0.73 0.80
CA HIS A 62 15.93 -1.58 1.47
C HIS A 62 15.70 -2.91 0.76
N ARG A 63 16.52 -3.26 -0.24
CA ARG A 63 16.43 -4.57 -0.91
C ARG A 63 16.51 -5.70 0.12
N ASN A 64 15.62 -6.68 0.02
CA ASN A 64 15.46 -7.78 0.99
C ASN A 64 15.09 -7.35 2.42
N ARG A 65 14.64 -6.11 2.64
CA ARG A 65 14.32 -5.56 3.97
C ARG A 65 12.88 -5.09 4.11
N THR A 66 12.05 -5.28 3.09
CA THR A 66 10.63 -4.96 3.16
C THR A 66 9.83 -6.20 3.57
N CYS A 67 8.67 -5.96 4.13
CA CYS A 67 7.66 -6.95 4.37
C CYS A 67 6.29 -6.26 4.31
N GLY A 68 5.25 -6.96 3.89
CA GLY A 68 3.92 -6.38 3.73
C GLY A 68 3.25 -6.76 2.43
N LEU A 69 2.15 -6.08 2.14
CA LEU A 69 1.36 -6.30 0.93
C LEU A 69 2.11 -6.00 -0.38
N CYS A 70 3.19 -5.20 -0.33
CA CYS A 70 4.05 -4.89 -1.47
C CYS A 70 5.20 -5.90 -1.69
N GLY A 71 5.29 -6.96 -0.88
CA GLY A 71 6.31 -8.00 -0.98
C GLY A 71 7.61 -7.69 -0.23
N ASN A 72 8.65 -8.48 -0.50
CA ASN A 72 9.92 -8.50 0.24
C ASN A 72 11.09 -7.76 -0.46
N TYR A 73 10.82 -7.21 -1.65
CA TYR A 73 11.77 -6.44 -2.45
C TYR A 73 13.10 -7.16 -2.72
N ASN A 74 13.05 -8.46 -3.03
CA ASN A 74 14.23 -9.26 -3.40
C ASN A 74 14.49 -9.34 -4.92
N GLY A 75 13.48 -8.99 -5.73
CA GLY A 75 13.51 -9.07 -7.19
C GLY A 75 12.97 -10.40 -7.75
N LEU A 76 12.31 -11.21 -6.94
CA LEU A 76 11.68 -12.49 -7.30
C LEU A 76 10.15 -12.37 -7.15
N PRO A 77 9.41 -12.10 -8.24
CA PRO A 77 7.97 -11.88 -8.16
C PRO A 77 7.17 -13.04 -7.56
N ASP A 78 7.67 -14.27 -7.70
CA ASP A 78 7.00 -15.49 -7.26
C ASP A 78 6.83 -15.57 -5.73
N ASP A 79 7.58 -14.79 -4.95
CA ASP A 79 7.49 -14.77 -3.49
C ASP A 79 6.96 -13.47 -2.89
N ASP A 80 6.46 -12.54 -3.71
CA ASP A 80 5.84 -11.31 -3.23
C ASP A 80 4.51 -11.58 -2.49
N VAL A 81 3.83 -12.69 -2.81
CA VAL A 81 2.55 -13.11 -2.20
C VAL A 81 2.80 -14.12 -1.07
N MET A 82 3.38 -13.63 0.01
CA MET A 82 3.61 -14.39 1.25
C MET A 82 2.74 -13.84 2.39
N THR A 83 2.21 -14.74 3.22
CA THR A 83 1.50 -14.34 4.43
C THR A 83 2.43 -13.65 5.42
N TYR A 84 1.88 -12.94 6.41
CA TYR A 84 2.66 -12.37 7.53
C TYR A 84 3.57 -13.42 8.22
N GLY A 85 3.13 -14.68 8.26
CA GLY A 85 3.91 -15.81 8.79
C GLY A 85 4.95 -16.40 7.84
N GLY A 86 5.17 -15.82 6.66
CA GLY A 86 6.15 -16.28 5.67
C GLY A 86 5.70 -17.46 4.81
N GLN A 87 4.40 -17.78 4.78
CA GLN A 87 3.88 -18.88 3.97
C GLN A 87 3.45 -18.38 2.59
N ARG A 88 3.92 -19.03 1.51
CA ARG A 88 3.41 -18.78 0.16
C ARG A 88 1.97 -19.29 0.04
N VAL A 89 1.09 -18.45 -0.50
CA VAL A 89 -0.33 -18.78 -0.71
C VAL A 89 -0.78 -18.40 -2.12
N SER A 90 -1.68 -19.20 -2.69
CA SER A 90 -2.34 -18.88 -3.95
C SER A 90 -3.61 -18.05 -3.79
N SER A 91 -4.15 -17.99 -2.56
CA SER A 91 -5.34 -17.21 -2.22
C SER A 91 -4.96 -15.77 -1.87
N ILE A 92 -5.50 -14.84 -2.65
CA ILE A 92 -5.38 -13.40 -2.38
C ILE A 92 -6.10 -13.01 -1.09
N ALA A 93 -7.25 -13.63 -0.79
CA ALA A 93 -7.97 -13.36 0.44
C ALA A 93 -7.15 -13.79 1.67
N LYS A 94 -6.53 -14.98 1.65
CA LYS A 94 -5.64 -15.44 2.74
C LYS A 94 -4.41 -14.56 2.87
N PHE A 95 -3.81 -14.16 1.74
CA PHE A 95 -2.69 -13.23 1.72
C PHE A 95 -3.06 -11.90 2.41
N GLY A 96 -4.09 -11.20 1.91
CA GLY A 96 -4.50 -9.91 2.44
C GLY A 96 -4.92 -9.96 3.91
N ASN A 97 -5.75 -10.94 4.28
CA ASN A 97 -6.20 -11.10 5.67
C ASN A 97 -5.04 -11.36 6.66
N SER A 98 -3.96 -12.01 6.21
CA SER A 98 -2.81 -12.29 7.08
C SER A 98 -2.01 -11.04 7.46
N TRP A 99 -2.09 -9.98 6.66
CA TRP A 99 -1.40 -8.69 6.87
C TRP A 99 -2.27 -7.66 7.61
N ARG A 100 -3.45 -8.06 8.08
CA ARG A 100 -4.34 -7.18 8.84
C ARG A 100 -3.67 -6.74 10.14
N MET A 101 -3.62 -5.44 10.37
CA MET A 101 -3.27 -4.86 11.66
C MET A 101 -4.46 -5.03 12.60
N THR A 102 -4.26 -5.69 13.74
CA THR A 102 -5.30 -5.79 14.78
C THR A 102 -5.07 -4.71 15.82
N ASP A 103 -5.78 -3.59 15.73
CA ASP A 103 -5.95 -2.73 16.88
C ASP A 103 -7.08 -3.28 17.78
N ILE A 104 -6.92 -3.12 19.09
CA ILE A 104 -7.72 -3.80 20.15
C ILE A 104 -9.24 -3.50 20.07
N ASN A 105 -9.65 -2.49 19.29
CA ASN A 105 -11.04 -2.02 19.24
C ASN A 105 -11.70 -2.10 17.85
N ASP A 106 -11.04 -2.69 16.84
CA ASP A 106 -11.59 -2.68 15.47
C ASP A 106 -12.07 -4.08 15.03
N LEU A 107 -13.37 -4.20 14.78
CA LEU A 107 -13.99 -5.40 14.21
C LEU A 107 -13.76 -5.37 12.69
N CYS A 108 -12.57 -5.78 12.26
CA CYS A 108 -12.24 -5.91 10.84
C CYS A 108 -12.36 -7.39 10.42
N PRO A 109 -13.53 -7.84 9.89
CA PRO A 109 -13.74 -9.24 9.52
C PRO A 109 -12.86 -9.64 8.32
N ASN A 110 -12.53 -10.94 8.25
CA ASN A 110 -11.77 -11.47 7.12
C ASN A 110 -12.58 -11.38 5.81
N VAL A 111 -11.93 -10.97 4.74
CA VAL A 111 -12.45 -11.06 3.36
C VAL A 111 -12.57 -12.53 2.97
N ARG A 112 -13.69 -12.94 2.35
CA ARG A 112 -13.91 -14.32 1.90
C ARG A 112 -13.37 -14.50 0.48
N GLU A 113 -12.94 -15.72 0.16
CA GLU A 113 -12.42 -16.09 -1.18
C GLU A 113 -13.35 -15.72 -2.34
N LYS A 114 -14.67 -15.79 -2.13
CA LYS A 114 -15.66 -15.45 -3.16
C LYS A 114 -15.65 -13.97 -3.55
N GLU A 115 -15.15 -13.11 -2.68
CA GLU A 115 -15.14 -11.64 -2.83
C GLU A 115 -13.91 -11.18 -3.61
N THR A 116 -12.86 -12.01 -3.72
CA THR A 116 -11.65 -11.72 -4.49
C THR A 116 -11.69 -12.28 -5.90
N LYS A 117 -12.88 -12.62 -6.43
CA LYS A 117 -13.01 -13.13 -7.80
C LYS A 117 -12.74 -12.01 -8.80
N SER A 118 -11.91 -12.32 -9.80
CA SER A 118 -11.66 -11.39 -10.90
C SER A 118 -12.96 -10.98 -11.58
N PRO A 119 -13.21 -9.68 -11.83
CA PRO A 119 -14.35 -9.22 -12.61
C PRO A 119 -14.42 -9.87 -14.00
N CYS A 120 -13.27 -10.19 -14.61
CA CYS A 120 -13.21 -10.88 -15.90
C CYS A 120 -13.74 -12.32 -15.83
N GLY A 121 -13.69 -12.96 -14.66
CA GLY A 121 -14.28 -14.28 -14.43
C GLY A 121 -15.80 -14.26 -14.26
N LEU A 122 -16.41 -13.07 -14.16
CA LEU A 122 -17.87 -12.88 -14.06
C LEU A 122 -18.50 -12.59 -15.43
N VAL A 123 -17.71 -12.20 -16.44
CA VAL A 123 -18.20 -11.91 -17.79
C VAL A 123 -18.17 -13.19 -18.63
N THR A 124 -19.29 -13.92 -18.65
CA THR A 124 -19.55 -14.88 -19.72
C THR A 124 -20.07 -14.10 -20.94
N GLN A 125 -19.34 -14.18 -22.06
CA GLN A 125 -19.68 -13.63 -23.40
C GLN A 125 -19.21 -12.19 -23.71
N GLY A 126 -17.89 -12.00 -23.72
CA GLY A 126 -17.24 -10.98 -24.54
C GLY A 126 -15.86 -11.47 -24.97
N ASN A 127 -15.40 -11.11 -26.17
CA ASN A 127 -14.01 -11.36 -26.59
C ASN A 127 -13.08 -10.60 -25.64
N MET A 128 -12.59 -11.28 -24.60
CA MET A 128 -11.67 -10.71 -23.63
C MET A 128 -10.27 -10.61 -24.22
N THR A 129 -9.77 -9.39 -24.38
CA THR A 129 -8.33 -9.16 -24.58
C THR A 129 -7.64 -9.42 -23.24
N GLN A 130 -6.78 -10.45 -23.19
CA GLN A 130 -5.96 -10.71 -22.02
C GLN A 130 -4.97 -9.56 -21.82
N VAL A 131 -5.13 -8.77 -20.76
CA VAL A 131 -4.17 -7.74 -20.38
C VAL A 131 -3.19 -8.35 -19.38
N THR A 132 -1.91 -8.42 -19.76
CA THR A 132 -0.85 -8.85 -18.85
C THR A 132 -0.43 -7.68 -17.96
N VAL A 133 -0.72 -7.77 -16.66
CA VAL A 133 -0.17 -6.83 -15.67
C VAL A 133 1.26 -7.24 -15.39
N THR A 134 2.22 -6.44 -15.83
CA THR A 134 3.64 -6.60 -15.50
C THR A 134 4.00 -5.66 -14.35
N LYS A 135 4.68 -6.19 -13.34
CA LYS A 135 5.32 -5.39 -12.29
C LYS A 135 6.44 -4.58 -12.96
N ARG A 136 6.34 -3.25 -12.93
CA ARG A 136 7.44 -2.35 -13.33
C ARG A 136 8.44 -2.21 -12.20
#